data_AF-D4JZQ3-F1
#
_entry.id   AF-D4JZQ3-F1
#
_cell.length_a   1.000
_cell.length_b   1.000
_cell.length_c   1.000
_cell.angle_alpha   90.00
_cell.angle_beta   90.00
_cell.angle_gamma   90.00
#
_symmetry.space_group_name_H-M   'P 1'
#
loop_
_entity.id
_entity.type
_entity.pdbx_description
1 polymer ?
#
loop_
_entity_poly.entity_id
_entity_poly.type
_entity_poly.pdbx_seq_one_letter_code
_entity_poly.pdbx_strand_id
1 'polypeptide(L)'
;MTSPKKRVNPLFVALAVVLVAVAAAVGVVFFQLHSKISALQTGASFTFRYEIAPNSPDKPPLLNILERVNASSGSVSGQYAPGKLQLSFYQLNEDDSVKTSPFTRVYIDSEETLFDIGQLYTVLRQAVTDKLSLASVLLPEWSLGDYISQTQAAAVLGVETNKVELQELSGFTLSLKGLKKVSPSAARDGYRYYQFPAAADGSTLVLGFSTDALFSKTTPIHVLLTIPDHNVHIQLTGTVTSAKTVLSPPASRMSDEDIATLAQIRQSVESVWKMIQSAAQTTN
;
A
#
# COMPACT_ATOMS: atom_id res chain seq x y z
N MET A 1 6.93 16.17 30.97
CA MET A 1 7.78 16.25 29.78
C MET A 1 7.11 15.47 28.67
N THR A 2 6.56 16.17 27.67
CA THR A 2 5.88 15.56 26.51
C THR A 2 6.93 14.98 25.58
N SER A 3 6.93 13.66 25.38
CA SER A 3 7.78 13.01 24.38
C SER A 3 7.62 13.70 23.02
N PRO A 4 8.71 13.96 22.28
CA PRO A 4 8.60 14.50 20.94
C PRO A 4 7.79 13.52 20.10
N LYS A 5 6.64 13.96 19.55
CA LYS A 5 5.85 13.18 18.59
C LYS A 5 6.76 12.84 17.40
N LYS A 6 7.40 11.66 17.44
CA LYS A 6 8.19 11.12 16.34
C LYS A 6 7.30 11.06 15.11
N ARG A 7 7.68 11.85 14.10
CA ARG A 7 6.98 11.98 12.81
C ARG A 7 6.97 10.61 12.14
N VAL A 8 5.79 10.00 12.07
CA VAL A 8 5.59 8.74 11.34
C VAL A 8 5.90 9.01 9.87
N ASN A 9 6.65 8.12 9.22
CA ASN A 9 6.97 8.30 7.81
C ASN A 9 5.67 8.16 6.99
N PRO A 10 5.18 9.25 6.38
CA PRO A 10 3.89 9.30 5.70
C PRO A 10 3.78 8.26 4.57
N LEU A 11 4.88 7.95 3.88
CA LEU A 11 4.84 6.96 2.80
C LEU A 11 4.46 5.56 3.31
N PHE A 12 4.94 5.19 4.49
CA PHE A 12 4.63 3.91 5.12
C PHE A 12 3.18 3.83 5.59
N VAL A 13 2.63 4.95 6.10
CA VAL A 13 1.21 5.00 6.51
C VAL A 13 0.30 4.86 5.30
N ALA A 14 0.59 5.56 4.21
CA ALA A 14 -0.21 5.43 2.99
C ALA A 14 -0.14 4.02 2.39
N LEU A 15 1.06 3.46 2.33
CA LEU A 15 1.26 2.09 1.87
C LEU A 15 0.50 1.11 2.78
N ALA A 16 0.64 1.23 4.10
CA ALA A 16 -0.09 0.42 5.08
C ALA A 16 -1.60 0.49 4.89
N VAL A 17 -2.12 1.68 4.65
CA VAL A 17 -3.55 1.87 4.45
C VAL A 17 -4.02 1.24 3.13
N VAL A 18 -3.28 1.39 2.03
CA VAL A 18 -3.63 0.72 0.76
C VAL A 18 -3.47 -0.80 0.88
N LEU A 19 -2.45 -1.28 1.60
CA LEU A 19 -2.25 -2.69 1.92
C LEU A 19 -3.46 -3.25 2.67
N VAL A 20 -3.94 -2.56 3.70
CA VAL A 20 -5.14 -2.93 4.46
C VAL A 20 -6.37 -2.93 3.56
N ALA A 21 -6.54 -1.89 2.74
CA ALA A 21 -7.67 -1.78 1.83
C ALA A 21 -7.71 -2.92 0.81
N VAL A 22 -6.55 -3.28 0.25
CA VAL A 22 -6.41 -4.40 -0.70
C VAL A 22 -6.60 -5.73 0.00
N ALA A 23 -5.97 -5.97 1.15
CA ALA A 23 -6.14 -7.19 1.92
C ALA A 23 -7.62 -7.41 2.30
N ALA A 24 -8.31 -6.36 2.72
CA ALA A 24 -9.73 -6.40 3.03
C ALA A 24 -10.59 -6.64 1.77
N ALA A 25 -10.32 -5.95 0.67
CA ALA A 25 -10.99 -6.17 -0.62
C ALA A 25 -10.88 -7.64 -1.06
N VAL A 26 -9.66 -8.16 -1.01
CA VAL A 26 -9.30 -9.52 -1.41
C VAL A 26 -9.99 -10.53 -0.48
N GLY A 27 -9.81 -10.41 0.84
CA GLY A 27 -10.41 -11.31 1.83
C GLY A 27 -11.93 -11.41 1.73
N VAL A 28 -12.61 -10.30 1.44
CA VAL A 28 -14.07 -10.31 1.31
C VAL A 28 -14.54 -10.89 -0.02
N VAL A 29 -13.88 -10.55 -1.13
CA VAL A 29 -14.18 -11.16 -2.43
C VAL A 29 -14.07 -12.68 -2.30
N PHE A 30 -13.04 -13.15 -1.61
CA PHE A 30 -12.92 -14.55 -1.25
C PHE A 30 -14.09 -15.04 -0.40
N PHE A 31 -14.45 -14.37 0.69
CA PHE A 31 -15.51 -14.87 1.58
C PHE A 31 -16.91 -14.89 0.95
N GLN A 32 -17.27 -13.87 0.16
CA GLN A 32 -18.52 -13.83 -0.60
C GLN A 32 -18.56 -14.88 -1.71
N LEU A 33 -17.46 -15.03 -2.45
CA LEU A 33 -17.39 -16.02 -3.53
C LEU A 33 -17.14 -17.44 -3.00
N HIS A 34 -16.57 -17.63 -1.81
CA HIS A 34 -16.39 -18.94 -1.16
C HIS A 34 -17.73 -19.60 -0.87
N SER A 35 -18.77 -18.81 -0.56
CA SER A 35 -20.14 -19.32 -0.45
C SER A 35 -20.69 -19.89 -1.77
N LYS A 36 -20.02 -19.67 -2.91
CA LYS A 36 -20.50 -20.01 -4.26
C LYS A 36 -19.46 -20.68 -5.20
N ILE A 37 -18.15 -20.60 -4.93
CA ILE A 37 -17.06 -21.03 -5.84
C ILE A 37 -15.84 -21.50 -5.02
N SER A 38 -15.60 -22.82 -5.00
CA SER A 38 -14.41 -23.43 -4.37
C SER A 38 -13.08 -23.07 -5.07
N ALA A 39 -13.09 -22.67 -6.34
CA ALA A 39 -11.87 -22.39 -7.10
C ALA A 39 -11.02 -21.24 -6.53
N LEU A 40 -11.68 -20.26 -5.89
CA LEU A 40 -11.02 -19.12 -5.25
C LEU A 40 -10.33 -19.48 -3.93
N GLN A 41 -10.66 -20.64 -3.33
CA GLN A 41 -9.96 -21.14 -2.13
C GLN A 41 -8.49 -21.50 -2.42
N THR A 42 -8.14 -21.72 -3.68
CA THR A 42 -6.79 -22.10 -4.09
C THR A 42 -5.90 -20.91 -4.46
N GLY A 43 -6.47 -19.70 -4.42
CA GLY A 43 -5.79 -18.45 -4.71
C GLY A 43 -6.56 -17.51 -5.65
N ALA A 44 -6.03 -16.31 -5.85
CA ALA A 44 -6.45 -15.40 -6.91
C ALA A 44 -5.33 -14.45 -7.30
N SER A 45 -5.45 -13.86 -8.48
CA SER A 45 -4.74 -12.66 -8.86
C SER A 45 -5.70 -11.48 -8.94
N PHE A 46 -5.19 -10.27 -8.75
CA PHE A 46 -6.01 -9.07 -8.84
C PHE A 46 -5.18 -7.89 -9.32
N THR A 47 -5.90 -6.88 -9.79
CA THR A 47 -5.33 -5.59 -10.16
C THR A 47 -6.37 -4.53 -9.86
N PHE A 48 -5.96 -3.51 -9.10
CA PHE A 48 -6.77 -2.37 -8.72
C PHE A 48 -6.04 -1.08 -9.04
N ARG A 49 -6.75 -0.10 -9.60
CA ARG A 49 -6.35 1.30 -9.50
C ARG A 49 -6.76 1.81 -8.14
N TYR A 50 -5.86 2.48 -7.44
CA TYR A 50 -6.15 3.13 -6.17
C TYR A 50 -6.13 4.64 -6.32
N GLU A 51 -6.97 5.30 -5.53
CA GLU A 51 -7.01 6.75 -5.38
C GLU A 51 -7.25 7.08 -3.90
N ILE A 52 -6.50 8.05 -3.38
CA ILE A 52 -6.54 8.51 -2.01
C ILE A 52 -6.96 9.98 -2.04
N ALA A 53 -8.13 10.27 -1.49
CA ALA A 53 -8.72 11.59 -1.42
C ALA A 53 -8.89 12.03 0.04
N PRO A 54 -8.91 13.34 0.33
CA PRO A 54 -9.19 13.84 1.66
C PRO A 54 -10.68 13.67 1.98
N ASN A 55 -11.01 13.35 3.23
CA ASN A 55 -12.39 13.23 3.70
C ASN A 55 -12.98 14.57 4.21
N SER A 56 -12.15 15.62 4.29
CA SER A 56 -12.58 16.98 4.62
C SER A 56 -11.76 18.03 3.85
N PRO A 57 -12.19 19.31 3.81
CA PRO A 57 -11.41 20.39 3.20
C PRO A 57 -10.01 20.56 3.80
N ASP A 58 -9.83 20.16 5.06
CA ASP A 58 -8.55 20.20 5.76
C ASP A 58 -7.69 19.01 5.33
N LYS A 59 -6.85 19.22 4.31
CA LYS A 59 -5.98 18.15 3.80
C LYS A 59 -5.06 17.60 4.91
N PRO A 60 -5.11 16.28 5.20
CA PRO A 60 -4.25 15.70 6.21
C PRO A 60 -2.77 15.82 5.78
N PRO A 61 -1.83 15.99 6.73
CA PRO A 61 -0.40 16.08 6.43
C PRO A 61 0.12 14.91 5.59
N LEU A 62 -0.46 13.72 5.77
CA LEU A 62 -0.16 12.51 5.00
C LEU A 62 -0.46 12.69 3.50
N LEU A 63 -1.65 13.17 3.15
CA LEU A 63 -2.07 13.33 1.77
C LEU A 63 -1.23 14.36 1.02
N ASN A 64 -0.89 15.48 1.67
CA ASN A 64 0.01 16.49 1.10
C ASN A 64 1.37 15.91 0.69
N ILE A 65 1.82 14.85 1.36
CA ILE A 65 3.10 14.22 1.04
C ILE A 65 2.93 13.23 -0.10
N LEU A 66 1.83 12.49 -0.15
CA LEU A 66 1.50 11.61 -1.27
C LEU A 66 1.32 12.37 -2.58
N GLU A 67 0.64 13.51 -2.56
CA GLU A 67 0.50 14.38 -3.73
C GLU A 67 1.87 14.85 -4.23
N ARG A 68 2.80 15.21 -3.34
CA ARG A 68 4.15 15.66 -3.70
C ARG A 68 5.00 14.58 -4.36
N VAL A 69 4.78 13.30 -4.03
CA VAL A 69 5.52 12.18 -4.61
C VAL A 69 4.72 11.43 -5.69
N ASN A 70 3.61 12.01 -6.14
CA ASN A 70 2.69 11.41 -7.11
C ASN A 70 2.26 9.98 -6.73
N ALA A 71 1.90 9.79 -5.46
CA ALA A 71 1.47 8.51 -4.89
C ALA A 71 0.07 8.58 -4.27
N SER A 72 -0.66 9.68 -4.45
CA SER A 72 -2.09 9.77 -4.07
C SER A 72 -2.96 8.90 -4.97
N SER A 73 -2.47 8.50 -6.14
CA SER A 73 -3.11 7.52 -7.02
C SER A 73 -2.07 6.58 -7.63
N GLY A 74 -2.52 5.42 -8.09
CA GLY A 74 -1.62 4.39 -8.64
C GLY A 74 -2.33 3.12 -9.05
N SER A 75 -1.55 2.09 -9.35
CA SER A 75 -2.05 0.73 -9.55
C SER A 75 -1.40 -0.22 -8.55
N VAL A 76 -2.18 -1.16 -8.04
CA VAL A 76 -1.71 -2.27 -7.22
C VAL A 76 -2.16 -3.56 -7.88
N SER A 77 -1.19 -4.40 -8.20
CA SER A 77 -1.46 -5.79 -8.60
C SER A 77 -1.02 -6.73 -7.50
N GLY A 78 -1.59 -7.92 -7.49
CA GLY A 78 -1.20 -8.89 -6.49
C GLY A 78 -1.75 -10.26 -6.71
N GLN A 79 -1.28 -11.13 -5.84
CA GLN A 79 -1.62 -12.54 -5.78
C GLN A 79 -1.93 -12.91 -4.34
N TYR A 80 -2.95 -13.73 -4.17
CA TYR A 80 -3.32 -14.31 -2.90
C TYR A 80 -3.22 -15.84 -2.99
N ALA A 81 -2.65 -16.43 -1.96
CA ALA A 81 -2.77 -17.84 -1.63
C ALA A 81 -3.28 -17.95 -0.18
N PRO A 82 -3.82 -19.10 0.27
CA PRO A 82 -4.27 -19.25 1.65
C PRO A 82 -3.21 -18.80 2.67
N GLY A 83 -3.54 -17.76 3.45
CA GLY A 83 -2.66 -17.17 4.47
C GLY A 83 -1.50 -16.32 3.94
N LYS A 84 -1.43 -16.07 2.63
CA LYS A 84 -0.32 -15.33 1.99
C LYS A 84 -0.82 -14.32 0.97
N LEU A 85 -0.22 -13.14 0.95
CA LEU A 85 -0.55 -12.05 0.04
C LEU A 85 0.73 -11.44 -0.51
N GLN A 86 0.80 -11.29 -1.83
CA GLN A 86 1.86 -10.55 -2.50
C GLN A 86 1.25 -9.38 -3.26
N LEU A 87 1.87 -8.21 -3.11
CA LEU A 87 1.41 -6.94 -3.65
C LEU A 87 2.56 -6.26 -4.38
N SER A 88 2.25 -5.66 -5.51
CA SER A 88 3.17 -4.87 -6.32
C SER A 88 2.50 -3.54 -6.60
N PHE A 89 3.17 -2.45 -6.23
CA PHE A 89 2.65 -1.11 -6.34
C PHE A 89 3.32 -0.39 -7.50
N TYR A 90 2.52 0.26 -8.33
CA TYR A 90 2.94 0.92 -9.54
C TYR A 90 2.51 2.37 -9.53
N GLN A 91 3.42 3.24 -9.96
CA GLN A 91 3.09 4.61 -10.30
C GLN A 91 2.38 4.66 -11.66
N LEU A 92 1.68 5.76 -11.90
CA LEU A 92 1.13 6.09 -13.20
C LEU A 92 2.11 6.99 -13.95
N ASN A 93 2.07 6.89 -15.27
CA ASN A 93 2.63 7.89 -16.18
C ASN A 93 1.69 9.10 -16.25
N GLU A 94 2.15 10.19 -16.89
CA GLU A 94 1.34 11.41 -17.07
C GLU A 94 0.07 11.16 -17.91
N ASP A 95 0.08 10.14 -18.76
CA ASP A 95 -1.06 9.71 -19.59
C ASP A 95 -1.98 8.69 -18.90
N ASP A 96 -1.89 8.57 -17.58
CA ASP A 96 -2.63 7.61 -16.74
C ASP A 96 -2.34 6.12 -17.02
N SER A 97 -1.37 5.80 -17.88
CA SER A 97 -0.92 4.42 -18.07
C SER A 97 -0.09 3.94 -16.88
N VAL A 98 -0.12 2.63 -16.61
CA VAL A 98 0.61 2.04 -15.48
C VAL A 98 2.08 1.86 -15.88
N LYS A 99 3.01 2.29 -15.03
CA LYS A 99 4.44 2.02 -15.25
C LYS A 99 4.71 0.50 -15.29
N THR A 100 5.68 0.10 -16.10
CA THR A 100 6.01 -1.32 -16.30
C THR A 100 6.59 -1.96 -15.05
N SER A 101 7.45 -1.24 -14.34
CA SER A 101 8.10 -1.71 -13.12
C SER A 101 7.37 -1.19 -11.88
N PRO A 102 7.10 -2.05 -10.88
CA PRO A 102 6.57 -1.59 -9.61
C PRO A 102 7.62 -0.74 -8.88
N PHE A 103 7.18 0.25 -8.12
CA PHE A 103 8.08 1.04 -7.27
C PHE A 103 8.37 0.36 -5.94
N THR A 104 7.50 -0.56 -5.48
CA THR A 104 7.77 -1.43 -4.34
C THR A 104 6.86 -2.65 -4.39
N ARG A 105 7.24 -3.69 -3.63
CA ARG A 105 6.47 -4.91 -3.45
C ARG A 105 6.33 -5.20 -1.96
N VAL A 106 5.24 -5.84 -1.59
CA VAL A 106 4.99 -6.24 -0.21
C VAL A 106 4.54 -7.69 -0.20
N TYR A 107 5.15 -8.48 0.66
CA TYR A 107 4.75 -9.85 0.93
C TYR A 107 4.26 -9.95 2.36
N ILE A 108 3.11 -10.60 2.56
CA ILE A 108 2.48 -10.78 3.86
C ILE A 108 2.17 -12.26 4.02
N ASP A 109 2.53 -12.83 5.16
CA ASP A 109 1.97 -14.09 5.64
C ASP A 109 1.64 -14.04 7.13
N SER A 110 1.38 -15.19 7.74
CA SER A 110 1.02 -15.30 9.15
C SER A 110 2.16 -14.95 10.10
N GLU A 111 3.40 -15.01 9.66
CA GLU A 111 4.58 -14.79 10.49
C GLU A 111 5.03 -13.34 10.42
N GLU A 112 5.05 -12.75 9.22
CA GLU A 112 5.56 -11.40 9.05
C GLU A 112 5.07 -10.68 7.79
N THR A 113 5.35 -9.37 7.77
CA THR A 113 5.24 -8.53 6.57
C THR A 113 6.63 -8.08 6.13
N LEU A 114 6.91 -8.31 4.85
CA LEU A 114 8.16 -7.95 4.18
C LEU A 114 7.92 -6.87 3.13
N PHE A 115 8.81 -5.87 3.13
CA PHE A 115 8.79 -4.75 2.19
C PHE A 115 10.01 -4.81 1.28
N ASP A 116 9.79 -4.78 -0.04
CA ASP A 116 10.84 -4.67 -1.06
C ASP A 116 11.33 -3.21 -1.10
N ILE A 117 12.34 -2.96 -0.28
CA ILE A 117 12.99 -1.66 -0.17
C ILE A 117 14.14 -1.50 -1.18
N GLY A 118 14.65 -2.61 -1.73
CA GLY A 118 15.64 -2.56 -2.82
C GLY A 118 15.04 -1.97 -4.10
N GLN A 119 13.83 -2.40 -4.47
CA GLN A 119 13.08 -1.81 -5.58
C GLN A 119 12.75 -0.33 -5.31
N LEU A 120 12.33 0.00 -4.09
CA LEU A 120 12.01 1.37 -3.69
C LEU A 120 13.24 2.28 -3.81
N TYR A 121 14.37 1.84 -3.29
CA TYR A 121 15.63 2.55 -3.41
C TYR A 121 16.04 2.75 -4.86
N THR A 122 15.99 1.69 -5.68
CA THR A 122 16.38 1.74 -7.09
C THR A 122 15.54 2.77 -7.85
N VAL A 123 14.22 2.80 -7.63
CA VAL A 123 13.31 3.73 -8.29
C VAL A 123 13.53 5.16 -7.81
N LEU A 124 13.71 5.37 -6.50
CA LEU A 124 14.02 6.69 -5.94
C LEU A 124 15.37 7.22 -6.44
N ARG A 125 16.39 6.36 -6.47
CA ARG A 125 17.71 6.68 -7.00
C ARG A 125 17.60 7.11 -8.46
N GLN A 126 16.91 6.33 -9.30
CA GLN A 126 16.71 6.66 -10.71
C GLN A 126 16.05 8.03 -10.87
N ALA A 127 14.96 8.30 -10.13
CA ALA A 127 14.27 9.58 -10.18
C ALA A 127 15.14 10.77 -9.77
N VAL A 128 16.11 10.57 -8.87
CA VAL A 128 17.08 11.61 -8.48
C VAL A 128 18.19 11.74 -9.52
N THR A 129 18.76 10.64 -10.00
CA THR A 129 19.86 10.66 -10.98
C THR A 129 19.44 11.18 -12.34
N ASP A 130 18.18 10.97 -12.74
CA ASP A 130 17.60 11.52 -13.97
C ASP A 130 17.56 13.06 -13.93
N LYS A 131 17.38 13.65 -12.75
CA LYS A 131 17.33 15.11 -12.55
C LYS A 131 18.69 15.71 -12.22
N LEU A 132 19.55 14.96 -11.56
CA LEU A 132 20.84 15.41 -11.05
C LEU A 132 21.90 14.33 -11.34
N SER A 133 22.55 14.44 -12.49
CA SER A 133 23.57 13.48 -12.94
C SER A 133 24.71 13.28 -11.92
N LEU A 134 25.09 14.33 -11.19
CA LEU A 134 26.10 14.27 -10.13
C LEU A 134 25.67 13.47 -8.89
N ALA A 135 24.37 13.24 -8.68
CA ALA A 135 23.86 12.46 -7.55
C ALA A 135 24.19 10.96 -7.67
N SER A 136 24.51 10.48 -8.88
CA SER A 136 24.91 9.08 -9.13
C SER A 136 26.20 8.69 -8.41
N VAL A 137 27.07 9.66 -8.14
CA VAL A 137 28.33 9.48 -7.39
C VAL A 137 28.09 9.38 -5.88
N LEU A 138 27.01 10.02 -5.40
CA LEU A 138 26.69 10.09 -3.97
C LEU A 138 25.72 8.98 -3.53
N LEU A 139 24.91 8.46 -4.45
CA LEU A 139 23.95 7.40 -4.20
C LEU A 139 24.46 6.08 -4.77
N PRO A 140 24.94 5.14 -3.93
CA PRO A 140 25.48 3.87 -4.40
C PRO A 140 24.41 3.05 -5.12
N GLU A 141 24.84 2.08 -5.92
CA GLU A 141 23.90 1.06 -6.43
C GLU A 141 23.42 0.16 -5.28
N TRP A 142 22.25 -0.45 -5.46
CA TRP A 142 21.70 -1.35 -4.45
C TRP A 142 22.47 -2.67 -4.44
N SER A 143 22.96 -3.09 -3.26
CA SER A 143 23.73 -4.32 -3.10
C SER A 143 23.36 -5.13 -1.85
N LEU A 144 22.32 -4.72 -1.13
CA LEU A 144 21.85 -5.39 0.07
C LEU A 144 20.67 -6.32 -0.26
N GLY A 145 20.22 -7.13 0.71
CA GLY A 145 18.97 -7.89 0.55
C GLY A 145 17.78 -6.97 0.29
N ASP A 146 16.91 -7.33 -0.65
CA ASP A 146 15.84 -6.42 -1.11
C ASP A 146 14.71 -6.24 -0.10
N TYR A 147 14.47 -7.26 0.72
CA TYR A 147 13.32 -7.32 1.62
C TYR A 147 13.72 -7.09 3.07
N ILE A 148 13.01 -6.18 3.74
CA ILE A 148 13.08 -5.98 5.19
C ILE A 148 11.73 -6.29 5.84
N SER A 149 11.76 -6.79 7.07
CA SER A 149 10.56 -6.95 7.88
C SER A 149 10.02 -5.61 8.38
N GLN A 150 8.79 -5.60 8.88
CA GLN A 150 8.19 -4.45 9.56
C GLN A 150 9.05 -3.93 10.73
N THR A 151 9.60 -4.84 11.54
CA THR A 151 10.48 -4.50 12.68
C THR A 151 11.76 -3.84 12.19
N GLN A 152 12.36 -4.40 11.15
CA GLN A 152 13.55 -3.83 10.50
C GLN A 152 13.26 -2.45 9.88
N ALA A 153 12.11 -2.28 9.22
CA ALA A 153 11.67 -0.99 8.70
C ALA A 153 11.53 0.06 9.81
N ALA A 154 10.93 -0.32 10.94
CA ALA A 154 10.82 0.55 12.11
C ALA A 154 12.21 0.98 12.63
N ALA A 155 13.15 0.04 12.69
CA ALA A 155 14.53 0.31 13.10
C ALA A 155 15.25 1.29 12.17
N VAL A 156 15.18 1.08 10.85
CA VAL A 156 15.77 1.97 9.83
C VAL A 156 15.22 3.39 9.95
N LEU A 157 13.91 3.52 10.15
CA LEU A 157 13.21 4.80 10.26
C LEU A 157 13.32 5.43 11.66
N GLY A 158 13.83 4.70 12.66
CA GLY A 158 13.90 5.15 14.05
C GLY A 158 12.53 5.39 14.71
N VAL A 159 11.48 4.70 14.24
CA VAL A 159 10.10 4.80 14.77
C VAL A 159 9.78 3.59 15.65
N GLU A 160 8.80 3.75 16.56
CA GLU A 160 8.30 2.62 17.36
C GLU A 160 7.53 1.63 16.47
N THR A 161 7.71 0.33 16.70
CA THR A 161 7.15 -0.77 15.90
C THR A 161 5.63 -0.76 15.85
N ASN A 162 4.97 -0.37 16.94
CA ASN A 162 3.52 -0.18 17.06
C ASN A 162 2.91 0.87 16.08
N LYS A 163 3.74 1.69 15.43
CA LYS A 163 3.31 2.65 14.39
C LYS A 163 3.51 2.16 12.97
N VAL A 164 4.22 1.05 12.80
CA VAL A 164 4.43 0.36 11.51
C VAL A 164 3.56 -0.88 11.42
N GLU A 165 3.03 -1.37 12.56
CA GLU A 165 1.92 -2.32 12.60
C GLU A 165 0.88 -1.88 11.58
N LEU A 166 0.69 -2.71 10.55
CA LEU A 166 -0.42 -2.60 9.60
C LEU A 166 -1.66 -2.65 10.47
N GLN A 167 -2.15 -1.47 10.86
CA GLN A 167 -3.18 -1.30 11.88
C GLN A 167 -4.17 -2.43 11.75
N GLU A 168 -4.12 -3.27 12.77
CA GLU A 168 -4.85 -4.51 12.92
C GLU A 168 -5.84 -4.73 11.78
N LEU A 169 -5.43 -5.50 10.77
CA LEU A 169 -6.36 -6.16 9.84
C LEU A 169 -7.51 -6.88 10.60
N SER A 170 -7.31 -7.11 11.91
CA SER A 170 -8.22 -7.54 12.96
C SER A 170 -9.39 -6.60 13.26
N GLY A 171 -9.28 -5.29 13.02
CA GLY A 171 -10.30 -4.28 13.38
C GLY A 171 -11.59 -4.42 12.57
N PHE A 172 -11.47 -4.92 11.34
CA PHE A 172 -12.63 -5.38 10.57
C PHE A 172 -12.90 -6.83 10.92
N THR A 173 -13.92 -7.07 11.74
CA THR A 173 -14.56 -8.39 11.73
C THR A 173 -15.26 -8.55 10.37
N LEU A 174 -14.61 -9.24 9.44
CA LEU A 174 -15.15 -9.55 8.10
C LEU A 174 -16.28 -10.61 8.18
N SER A 175 -17.25 -10.38 9.07
CA SER A 175 -18.39 -11.26 9.31
C SER A 175 -19.53 -10.92 8.37
N LEU A 176 -20.01 -11.92 7.62
CA LEU A 176 -21.18 -11.78 6.73
C LEU A 176 -22.46 -11.41 7.48
N LYS A 177 -22.52 -11.73 8.78
CA LYS A 177 -23.70 -11.55 9.63
C LYS A 177 -24.04 -10.08 9.90
N GLY A 178 -23.18 -9.13 9.50
CA GLY A 178 -23.34 -7.71 9.73
C GLY A 178 -23.28 -6.81 8.48
N LEU A 179 -23.19 -7.37 7.26
CA LEU A 179 -23.13 -6.50 6.07
C LEU A 179 -24.47 -5.81 5.86
N LYS A 180 -24.40 -4.49 5.70
CA LYS A 180 -25.56 -3.66 5.35
C LYS A 180 -25.47 -3.30 3.88
N LYS A 181 -26.55 -3.49 3.13
CA LYS A 181 -26.65 -2.92 1.78
C LYS A 181 -26.67 -1.40 1.92
N VAL A 182 -25.82 -0.73 1.15
CA VAL A 182 -25.70 0.74 1.18
C VAL A 182 -25.70 1.30 -0.25
N SER A 183 -25.84 2.62 -0.35
CA SER A 183 -25.72 3.37 -1.60
C SER A 183 -24.73 4.50 -1.38
N PRO A 184 -23.42 4.25 -1.58
CA PRO A 184 -22.41 5.28 -1.38
C PRO A 184 -22.55 6.37 -2.45
N SER A 185 -22.12 7.59 -2.14
CA SER A 185 -22.10 8.71 -3.10
C SER A 185 -21.24 8.42 -4.32
N ALA A 186 -20.15 7.67 -4.13
CA ALA A 186 -19.27 7.19 -5.20
C ALA A 186 -19.74 5.86 -5.84
N ALA A 187 -21.04 5.55 -5.78
CA ALA A 187 -21.57 4.34 -6.41
C ALA A 187 -21.36 4.37 -7.93
N ARG A 188 -20.88 3.26 -8.48
CA ARG A 188 -20.76 3.04 -9.92
C ARG A 188 -22.04 2.40 -10.45
N ASP A 189 -22.41 2.77 -11.66
CA ASP A 189 -23.55 2.19 -12.35
C ASP A 189 -23.38 0.68 -12.55
N GLY A 190 -24.46 -0.07 -12.30
CA GLY A 190 -24.45 -1.54 -12.37
C GLY A 190 -23.70 -2.23 -11.22
N TYR A 191 -23.32 -1.51 -10.16
CA TYR A 191 -22.71 -2.10 -8.97
C TYR A 191 -23.68 -2.16 -7.80
N ARG A 192 -23.59 -3.24 -7.02
CA ARG A 192 -24.30 -3.38 -5.75
C ARG A 192 -23.33 -3.27 -4.58
N TYR A 193 -23.64 -2.38 -3.65
CA TYR A 193 -22.77 -2.03 -2.54
C TYR A 193 -23.20 -2.60 -1.20
N TYR A 194 -22.23 -3.08 -0.44
CA TYR A 194 -22.38 -3.60 0.91
C TYR A 194 -21.30 -3.06 1.83
N GLN A 195 -21.70 -2.55 2.98
CA GLN A 195 -20.82 -2.02 4.01
C GLN A 195 -20.63 -3.04 5.13
N PHE A 196 -19.38 -3.23 5.54
CA PHE A 196 -19.02 -4.01 6.73
C PHE A 196 -19.35 -3.24 8.02
N PRO A 197 -19.52 -3.94 9.15
CA PRO A 197 -19.49 -3.29 10.46
C PRO A 197 -18.27 -2.37 10.55
N ALA A 198 -18.48 -1.14 11.04
CA ALA A 198 -17.37 -0.22 11.26
C ALA A 198 -16.39 -0.83 12.25
N ALA A 199 -15.10 -0.63 12.01
CA ALA A 199 -14.06 -0.99 12.96
C ALA A 199 -14.15 -0.11 14.22
N ALA A 200 -13.44 -0.50 15.29
CA ALA A 200 -13.51 0.19 16.57
C ALA A 200 -13.04 1.67 16.51
N ASP A 201 -12.17 1.98 15.56
CA ASP A 201 -11.67 3.31 15.21
C ASP A 201 -12.63 4.13 14.32
N GLY A 202 -13.82 3.59 14.01
CA GLY A 202 -14.78 4.22 13.12
C GLY A 202 -14.46 4.05 11.63
N SER A 203 -13.41 3.32 11.27
CA SER A 203 -13.09 3.02 9.88
C SER A 203 -14.22 2.22 9.22
N THR A 204 -14.59 2.61 7.99
CA THR A 204 -15.69 1.98 7.25
C THR A 204 -15.21 1.41 5.93
N LEU A 205 -15.63 0.18 5.64
CA LEU A 205 -15.31 -0.53 4.41
C LEU A 205 -16.60 -0.86 3.65
N VAL A 206 -16.70 -0.38 2.41
CA VAL A 206 -17.81 -0.64 1.50
C VAL A 206 -17.31 -1.32 0.24
N LEU A 207 -17.99 -2.37 -0.18
CA LEU A 207 -17.66 -3.12 -1.39
C LEU A 207 -18.80 -3.10 -2.38
N GLY A 208 -18.47 -2.70 -3.60
CA GLY A 208 -19.29 -2.79 -4.79
C GLY A 208 -18.90 -3.99 -5.63
N PHE A 209 -19.90 -4.76 -6.04
CA PHE A 209 -19.76 -5.83 -7.03
C PHE A 209 -20.57 -5.48 -8.26
N SER A 210 -19.99 -5.64 -9.45
CA SER A 210 -20.75 -5.54 -10.70
C SER A 210 -21.82 -6.62 -10.74
N THR A 211 -23.08 -6.24 -10.94
CA THR A 211 -24.21 -7.19 -11.00
C THR A 211 -24.12 -8.14 -12.18
N ASP A 212 -23.49 -7.69 -13.26
CA ASP A 212 -23.49 -8.37 -14.55
C ASP A 212 -22.31 -9.34 -14.69
N ALA A 213 -21.29 -9.17 -13.85
CA ALA A 213 -20.04 -9.92 -13.87
C ALA A 213 -19.74 -10.64 -12.53
N LEU A 214 -20.78 -10.85 -11.71
CA LEU A 214 -20.66 -11.59 -10.43
C LEU A 214 -20.21 -13.04 -10.62
N PHE A 215 -20.48 -13.64 -11.77
CA PHE A 215 -20.20 -15.06 -12.07
C PHE A 215 -19.13 -15.27 -13.14
N SER A 216 -18.50 -14.20 -13.65
CA SER A 216 -17.39 -14.35 -14.57
C SER A 216 -16.12 -14.77 -13.83
N LYS A 217 -15.21 -15.43 -14.56
CA LYS A 217 -13.88 -15.84 -14.06
C LYS A 217 -13.10 -14.66 -13.46
N THR A 218 -13.32 -13.48 -14.03
CA THR A 218 -12.78 -12.20 -13.58
C THR A 218 -13.94 -11.35 -13.09
N THR A 219 -13.95 -10.99 -11.81
CA THR A 219 -15.02 -10.23 -11.16
C THR A 219 -14.57 -8.78 -10.97
N PRO A 220 -15.27 -7.80 -11.59
CA PRO A 220 -15.05 -6.39 -11.32
C PRO A 220 -15.51 -6.00 -9.92
N ILE A 221 -14.65 -5.29 -9.19
CA ILE A 221 -14.85 -4.90 -7.81
C ILE A 221 -14.52 -3.42 -7.64
N HIS A 222 -15.32 -2.76 -6.81
CA HIS A 222 -15.09 -1.40 -6.34
C HIS A 222 -15.02 -1.41 -4.82
N VAL A 223 -13.96 -0.89 -4.22
CA VAL A 223 -13.79 -0.82 -2.76
C VAL A 223 -13.70 0.64 -2.37
N LEU A 224 -14.42 0.99 -1.32
CA LEU A 224 -14.39 2.30 -0.70
C LEU A 224 -14.00 2.09 0.78
N LEU A 225 -12.86 2.64 1.17
CA LEU A 225 -12.38 2.62 2.55
C LEU A 225 -12.30 4.04 3.07
N THR A 226 -12.91 4.30 4.22
CA THR A 226 -12.78 5.58 4.92
C THR A 226 -12.09 5.34 6.25
N ILE A 227 -11.03 6.09 6.53
CA ILE A 227 -10.30 6.06 7.80
C ILE A 227 -10.40 7.45 8.43
N PRO A 228 -11.36 7.66 9.35
CA PRO A 228 -11.61 8.97 9.95
C PRO A 228 -10.37 9.55 10.65
N ASP A 229 -9.63 8.73 11.40
CA ASP A 229 -8.43 9.13 12.14
C ASP A 229 -7.31 9.68 11.24
N HIS A 230 -7.36 9.37 9.95
CA HIS A 230 -6.41 9.86 8.96
C HIS A 230 -7.02 10.89 8.00
N ASN A 231 -8.31 11.21 8.16
CA ASN A 231 -9.07 12.11 7.28
C ASN A 231 -8.93 11.75 5.80
N VAL A 232 -8.93 10.45 5.48
CA VAL A 232 -8.78 9.96 4.11
C VAL A 232 -9.92 9.03 3.70
N HIS A 233 -10.25 9.13 2.42
CA HIS A 233 -11.10 8.20 1.70
C HIS A 233 -10.29 7.57 0.57
N ILE A 234 -10.44 6.26 0.40
CA ILE A 234 -9.66 5.48 -0.54
C ILE A 234 -10.59 4.67 -1.41
N GLN A 235 -10.37 4.78 -2.71
CA GLN A 235 -11.11 4.06 -3.72
C GLN A 235 -10.18 3.08 -4.40
N LEU A 236 -10.59 1.81 -4.50
CA LEU A 236 -9.93 0.81 -5.32
C LEU A 236 -10.91 0.32 -6.37
N THR A 237 -10.58 0.50 -7.65
CA THR A 237 -11.38 -0.04 -8.76
C THR A 237 -10.55 -1.04 -9.53
N GLY A 238 -11.08 -2.23 -9.75
CA GLY A 238 -10.31 -3.25 -10.45
C GLY A 238 -11.03 -4.57 -10.58
N THR A 239 -10.24 -5.62 -10.75
CA THR A 239 -10.74 -6.97 -10.99
C THR A 239 -10.00 -8.00 -10.16
N VAL A 240 -10.71 -9.04 -9.75
CA VAL A 240 -10.14 -10.25 -9.14
C VAL A 240 -10.41 -11.43 -10.05
N THR A 241 -9.39 -12.25 -10.29
CA THR A 241 -9.48 -13.46 -11.12
C THR A 241 -9.08 -14.67 -10.31
N SER A 242 -9.95 -15.68 -10.26
CA SER A 242 -9.64 -16.94 -9.58
C SER A 242 -8.46 -17.64 -10.25
N ALA A 243 -7.45 -17.99 -9.47
CA ALA A 243 -6.25 -18.65 -9.99
C ALA A 243 -5.59 -19.51 -8.90
N LYS A 244 -5.21 -20.73 -9.23
CA LYS A 244 -4.38 -21.54 -8.34
C LYS A 244 -3.04 -20.84 -8.16
N THR A 245 -2.73 -20.46 -6.92
CA THR A 245 -1.57 -19.62 -6.62
C THR A 245 -0.75 -20.28 -5.52
N VAL A 246 0.57 -20.33 -5.72
CA VAL A 246 1.52 -20.76 -4.70
C VAL A 246 2.47 -19.60 -4.45
N LEU A 247 2.49 -19.12 -3.20
CA LEU A 247 3.35 -18.01 -2.79
C LEU A 247 4.40 -18.52 -1.79
N SER A 248 5.64 -18.10 -2.02
CA SER A 248 6.75 -18.35 -1.12
C SER A 248 7.32 -17.01 -0.66
N PRO A 249 7.86 -16.94 0.57
CA PRO A 249 8.56 -15.75 1.02
C PRO A 249 9.70 -15.38 0.05
N PRO A 250 9.93 -14.08 -0.18
CA PRO A 250 11.09 -13.60 -0.89
C PRO A 250 12.40 -14.11 -0.27
N ALA A 251 13.32 -14.56 -1.11
CA ALA A 251 14.61 -15.12 -0.68
C ALA A 251 15.68 -14.04 -0.41
N SER A 252 15.60 -12.89 -1.11
CA SER A 252 16.53 -11.75 -0.97
C SER A 252 16.23 -10.96 0.31
N ARG A 253 16.41 -11.58 1.47
CA ARG A 253 16.20 -10.93 2.77
C ARG A 253 17.43 -10.18 3.22
N MET A 254 17.21 -8.98 3.75
CA MET A 254 18.27 -8.22 4.40
C MET A 254 18.60 -8.83 5.77
N SER A 255 19.90 -8.98 6.03
CA SER A 255 20.38 -9.40 7.34
C SER A 255 20.23 -8.27 8.36
N ASP A 256 20.11 -8.62 9.65
CA ASP A 256 20.07 -7.60 10.71
C ASP A 256 21.35 -6.75 10.79
N GLU A 257 22.49 -7.31 10.38
CA GLU A 257 23.76 -6.58 10.28
C GLU A 257 23.71 -5.50 9.19
N ASP A 258 23.10 -5.81 8.05
CA ASP A 258 22.94 -4.88 6.92
C ASP A 258 21.95 -3.74 7.20
N ILE A 259 21.06 -3.89 8.20
CA ILE A 259 20.13 -2.84 8.61
C ILE A 259 20.85 -1.56 9.07
N ALA A 260 22.02 -1.70 9.71
CA ALA A 260 22.84 -0.57 10.09
C ALA A 260 23.36 0.19 8.85
N THR A 261 23.81 -0.54 7.84
CA THR A 261 24.22 0.00 6.54
C THR A 261 23.06 0.72 5.86
N LEU A 262 21.86 0.13 5.85
CA LEU A 262 20.66 0.78 5.31
C LEU A 262 20.30 2.07 6.04
N ALA A 263 20.41 2.10 7.37
CA ALA A 263 20.20 3.30 8.16
C ALA A 263 21.20 4.41 7.80
N GLN A 264 22.46 4.07 7.52
CA GLN A 264 23.47 5.03 7.03
C GLN A 264 23.12 5.56 5.64
N ILE A 265 22.70 4.69 4.70
CA ILE A 265 22.25 5.11 3.35
C ILE A 265 21.11 6.12 3.47
N ARG A 266 20.12 5.88 4.34
CA ARG A 266 19.03 6.84 4.60
C ARG A 266 19.56 8.21 5.04
N GLN A 267 20.50 8.24 5.98
CA GLN A 267 21.08 9.48 6.49
C GLN A 267 21.85 10.25 5.41
N SER A 268 22.56 9.55 4.52
CA SER A 268 23.22 10.14 3.36
C SER A 268 22.22 10.77 2.39
N VAL A 269 21.13 10.07 2.06
CA VAL A 269 20.05 10.59 1.20
C VAL A 269 19.42 11.85 1.81
N GLU A 270 19.13 11.83 3.12
CA GLU A 270 18.57 13.00 3.83
C GLU A 270 19.54 14.20 3.80
N SER A 271 20.84 13.95 3.92
CA SER A 271 21.87 14.99 3.90
C SER A 271 21.99 15.64 2.51
N VAL A 272 22.00 14.84 1.45
CA VAL A 272 21.97 15.34 0.06
C VAL A 272 20.72 16.16 -0.19
N TRP A 273 19.56 15.70 0.28
CA TRP A 273 18.31 16.44 0.13
C TRP A 273 18.35 17.81 0.85
N LYS A 274 18.86 17.87 2.08
CA LYS A 274 19.04 19.13 2.83
C LYS A 274 20.00 20.08 2.10
N MET A 275 21.09 19.56 1.53
CA MET A 275 22.03 20.35 0.75
C MET A 275 21.35 20.97 -0.48
N ILE A 276 20.57 20.19 -1.25
CA ILE A 276 19.79 20.68 -2.39
C ILE A 276 18.82 21.78 -1.95
N GLN A 277 18.11 21.58 -0.84
CA GLN A 277 17.20 22.60 -0.30
C GLN A 277 17.92 23.89 0.10
N SER A 278 19.08 23.79 0.77
CA SER A 278 19.86 24.98 1.13
C SER A 278 20.36 25.74 -0.09
N ALA A 279 20.83 25.02 -1.13
CA ALA A 279 21.32 25.63 -2.36
C ALA A 279 20.19 26.33 -3.16
N ALA A 280 19.00 25.74 -3.17
CA ALA A 280 17.81 26.32 -3.78
C ALA A 280 17.25 27.53 -3.00
N GLN A 281 17.51 27.63 -1.69
CA GLN A 281 17.14 28.80 -0.88
C GLN A 281 18.13 29.96 -1.00
N THR A 282 19.40 29.69 -1.33
CA THR A 282 20.41 30.73 -1.54
C THR A 282 20.32 31.47 -2.89
N THR A 283 19.36 31.12 -3.74
CA THR A 283 19.18 31.72 -5.08
C THR A 283 17.97 32.66 -5.19
N ASN A 284 17.31 33.01 -4.08
CA ASN A 284 16.26 34.04 -4.02
C ASN A 284 16.73 35.29 -3.27
#